data_AF-A0AAQ3XMU7-F1
#
_entry.id   AF-A0AAQ3XMU7-F1
#
_cell.length_a   1.000
_cell.length_b   1.000
_cell.length_c   1.000
_cell.angle_alpha   90.00
_cell.angle_beta   90.00
_cell.angle_gamma   90.00
#
_symmetry.space_group_name_H-M   'P 1'
#
loop_
_entity.id
_entity.type
_entity.pdbx_description
1 polymer ?
#
loop_
_entity_poly.entity_id
_entity_poly.type
_entity_poly.pdbx_seq_one_letter_code
_entity_poly.pdbx_strand_id
1 'polypeptide(L)'
;MEIGFYPGCDRSTGGPAGTFDEARAAFEAEWQQLLPTLTEADFQAWRHQRDWTARKQAMWARGEKLPSQQPSSLMRCPCGATFDSHRPAESQIHTPHIYAAQKRDGIRR
;
A
#
# COMPACT_ATOMS: atom_id res chain seq x y z
N MET A 1 22.35 1.24 7.59
CA MET A 1 21.11 0.50 7.93
C MET A 1 20.29 1.42 8.79
N GLU A 2 19.23 1.98 8.20
CA GLU A 2 18.42 3.03 8.81
C GLU A 2 17.51 2.39 9.87
N ILE A 3 17.68 2.77 11.14
CA ILE A 3 16.81 2.31 12.24
C ILE A 3 15.61 3.26 12.29
N GLY A 4 14.77 3.20 11.25
CA GLY A 4 13.59 4.04 11.14
C GLY A 4 12.41 3.45 11.91
N PHE A 5 11.81 4.25 12.79
CA PHE A 5 10.50 3.96 13.39
C PHE A 5 9.43 4.22 12.31
N TYR A 6 9.15 3.22 11.48
CA TYR A 6 8.18 3.32 10.39
C TYR A 6 6.97 2.40 10.64
N PRO A 7 5.72 2.82 10.34
CA PRO A 7 5.28 4.11 9.79
C PRO A 7 4.78 5.04 10.90
N GLY A 8 5.21 6.30 10.88
CA GLY A 8 4.69 7.33 11.80
C GLY A 8 5.63 8.49 12.05
N CYS A 9 6.92 8.36 11.75
CA CYS A 9 7.88 9.46 11.86
C CYS A 9 8.80 9.46 10.64
N ASP A 10 8.60 10.42 9.74
CA ASP A 10 9.54 10.83 8.68
C ASP A 10 10.76 11.59 9.23
N ARG A 11 11.05 11.42 10.53
CA ARG A 11 11.97 12.23 11.32
C ARG A 11 13.26 11.50 11.66
N SER A 12 13.79 10.66 10.76
CA SER A 12 15.17 10.16 10.89
C SER A 12 16.15 11.26 10.49
N THR A 13 16.57 12.08 11.45
CA THR A 13 17.58 13.15 11.23
C THR A 13 19.02 12.72 11.54
N GLY A 14 19.23 11.52 12.09
CA GLY A 14 20.52 11.07 12.58
C GLY A 14 21.44 10.42 11.52
N GLY A 15 22.67 10.92 11.41
CA GLY A 15 23.78 10.24 10.73
C GLY A 15 24.40 9.11 11.59
N PRO A 16 25.32 8.30 11.04
CA PRO A 16 25.95 7.21 11.79
C PRO A 16 26.80 7.75 12.95
N ALA A 17 26.57 7.25 14.18
CA ALA A 17 27.40 7.54 15.36
C ALA A 17 28.67 6.67 15.38
N GLY A 18 29.73 7.15 16.05
CA GLY A 18 31.03 6.47 16.10
C GLY A 18 31.05 5.24 17.01
N THR A 19 30.13 5.18 17.99
CA THR A 19 29.98 4.04 18.90
C THR A 19 28.52 3.69 19.17
N PHE A 20 28.28 2.48 19.69
CA PHE A 20 26.95 2.04 20.10
C PHE A 20 26.37 2.91 21.23
N ASP A 21 27.17 3.28 22.23
CA ASP A 21 26.69 4.09 23.35
C ASP A 21 26.30 5.50 22.91
N GLU A 22 27.06 6.10 21.99
CA GLU A 22 26.69 7.38 21.36
C GLU A 22 25.38 7.25 20.58
N ALA A 23 25.20 6.18 19.79
CA ALA A 23 23.97 5.93 19.05
C ALA A 23 22.77 5.76 19.98
N ARG A 24 22.93 5.01 21.08
CA ARG A 24 21.89 4.79 22.09
C ARG A 24 21.51 6.09 22.80
N ALA A 25 22.50 6.90 23.18
CA ALA A 25 22.26 8.18 23.83
C ALA A 25 21.52 9.16 22.91
N ALA A 26 21.92 9.24 21.64
CA ALA A 26 21.25 10.07 20.64
C ALA A 26 19.80 9.62 20.41
N PHE A 27 19.57 8.31 20.26
CA PHE A 27 18.23 7.75 20.14
C PHE A 27 17.34 8.11 21.33
N GLU A 28 17.83 7.92 22.56
CA GLU A 28 17.04 8.23 23.76
C GLU A 28 16.71 9.73 23.82
N ALA A 29 17.65 10.60 23.48
CA ALA A 29 17.42 12.04 23.46
C ALA A 29 16.37 12.47 22.41
N GLU A 30 16.40 11.86 21.22
CA GLU A 30 15.37 12.09 20.19
C GLU A 30 14.02 11.48 20.62
N TRP A 31 14.03 10.30 21.23
CA TRP A 31 12.82 9.63 21.71
C TRP A 31 12.10 10.44 22.79
N GLN A 32 12.83 11.03 23.74
CA GLN A 32 12.26 11.91 24.76
C GLN A 32 11.57 13.15 24.18
N GLN A 33 12.05 13.65 23.03
CA GLN A 33 11.42 14.77 22.32
C GLN A 33 10.20 14.33 21.49
N LEU A 34 10.26 13.13 20.91
CA LEU A 34 9.22 12.62 20.03
C LEU A 34 8.03 12.06 20.80
N LEU A 35 8.28 11.27 21.86
CA LEU A 35 7.26 10.51 22.60
C LEU A 35 6.07 11.38 23.07
N PRO A 36 6.26 12.62 23.58
CA PRO A 36 5.15 13.47 23.98
C PRO A 36 4.26 13.94 22.82
N THR A 37 4.75 13.89 21.58
CA THR A 37 4.00 14.28 20.38
C THR A 37 3.17 13.14 19.80
N LEU A 38 3.42 11.90 20.23
CA LEU A 38 2.72 10.71 19.75
C LEU A 38 1.40 10.51 20.49
N THR A 39 0.38 10.19 19.73
CA THR A 39 -0.96 9.86 20.23
C THR A 39 -1.18 8.35 20.24
N GLU A 40 -2.21 7.89 20.93
CA GLU A 40 -2.63 6.48 20.84
C GLU A 40 -2.97 6.08 19.40
N ALA A 41 -3.48 7.00 18.58
CA ALA A 41 -3.75 6.72 17.17
C ALA A 41 -2.46 6.37 16.39
N ASP A 42 -1.35 7.03 16.70
CA ASP A 42 -0.05 6.74 16.09
C ASP A 42 0.46 5.35 16.50
N PHE A 43 0.32 5.00 17.78
CA PHE A 43 0.65 3.67 18.26
C PHE A 43 -0.23 2.58 17.64
N GLN A 44 -1.54 2.85 17.46
CA GLN A 44 -2.44 1.92 16.79
C GLN A 44 -2.10 1.76 15.31
N ALA A 45 -1.75 2.85 14.61
CA ALA A 45 -1.31 2.79 13.22
C ALA A 45 -0.05 1.90 13.08
N TRP A 46 0.91 2.02 14.00
CA TRP A 46 2.09 1.16 14.03
C TRP A 46 1.72 -0.31 14.26
N ARG A 47 0.85 -0.63 15.23
CA ARG A 47 0.39 -2.01 15.48
C ARG A 47 -0.32 -2.59 14.27
N HIS A 48 -1.23 -1.85 13.65
CA HIS A 48 -1.91 -2.26 12.42
C HIS A 48 -0.93 -2.55 11.29
N GLN A 49 0.09 -1.71 11.11
CA GLN A 49 1.10 -1.95 10.08
C GLN A 49 1.92 -3.21 10.36
N ARG A 50 2.34 -3.41 11.62
CA ARG A 50 3.10 -4.59 12.03
C ARG A 50 2.30 -5.86 11.74
N ASP A 51 1.03 -5.89 12.15
CA ASP A 51 0.15 -7.04 11.98
C ASP A 51 -0.18 -7.26 10.50
N TRP A 52 -0.39 -6.19 9.73
CA TRP A 52 -0.54 -6.26 8.27
C TRP A 52 0.70 -6.85 7.60
N THR A 53 1.89 -6.43 8.03
CA THR A 53 3.16 -6.93 7.48
C THR A 53 3.34 -8.42 7.78
N ALA A 54 3.06 -8.86 9.01
CA ALA A 54 3.08 -10.27 9.37
C ALA A 54 2.09 -11.08 8.51
N ARG A 55 0.87 -10.57 8.31
CA ARG A 55 -0.13 -11.20 7.46
C ARG A 55 0.31 -11.31 6.00
N LYS A 56 0.89 -10.26 5.42
CA LYS A 56 1.44 -10.28 4.05
C LYS A 56 2.52 -11.34 3.90
N GLN A 57 3.48 -11.39 4.84
CA GLN A 57 4.56 -12.38 4.80
C GLN A 57 4.02 -13.81 4.89
N ALA A 58 3.01 -14.04 5.74
CA ALA A 58 2.35 -15.34 5.83
C ALA A 58 1.63 -15.73 4.53
N MET A 59 0.98 -14.80 3.83
CA MET A 59 0.39 -15.05 2.51
C MET A 59 1.45 -15.48 1.49
N TRP A 60 2.55 -14.74 1.41
CA TRP A 60 3.64 -15.09 0.49
C TRP A 60 4.32 -16.41 0.82
N ALA A 61 4.51 -16.73 2.10
CA ALA A 61 5.04 -18.02 2.53
C ALA A 61 4.15 -19.20 2.09
N ARG A 62 2.82 -18.98 1.98
CA ARG A 62 1.86 -19.95 1.43
C ARG A 62 1.79 -19.95 -0.10
N GLY A 63 2.52 -19.05 -0.77
CA GLY A 63 2.43 -18.85 -2.23
C GLY A 63 1.15 -18.12 -2.68
N GLU A 64 0.42 -17.50 -1.76
CA GLU A 64 -0.78 -16.73 -2.06
C GLU A 64 -0.43 -15.33 -2.61
N LYS A 65 -1.28 -14.84 -3.50
CA LYS A 65 -1.25 -13.44 -3.92
C LYS A 65 -1.90 -12.56 -2.86
N LEU A 66 -1.34 -11.38 -2.63
CA LEU A 66 -2.01 -10.36 -1.82
C LEU A 66 -3.32 -9.92 -2.51
N PRO A 67 -4.31 -9.43 -1.74
CA PRO A 67 -5.52 -8.86 -2.33
C PRO A 67 -5.23 -7.76 -3.36
N SER A 68 -4.21 -6.92 -3.11
CA SER A 68 -3.78 -5.88 -4.06
C SER A 68 -3.13 -6.42 -5.34
N GLN A 69 -2.71 -7.68 -5.34
CA GLN A 69 -2.13 -8.37 -6.51
C GLN A 69 -3.18 -9.19 -7.26
N GLN A 70 -4.41 -9.30 -6.75
CA GLN A 70 -5.49 -9.96 -7.46
C GLN A 70 -6.03 -9.01 -8.55
N PRO A 71 -6.26 -9.50 -9.78
CA PRO A 71 -6.89 -8.70 -10.81
C PRO A 71 -8.26 -8.22 -10.35
N SER A 72 -8.53 -6.93 -10.52
CA SER A 72 -9.88 -6.41 -10.36
C SER A 72 -10.72 -6.84 -11.55
N SER A 73 -11.95 -7.27 -11.28
CA SER A 73 -12.96 -7.49 -12.32
C SER A 73 -13.62 -6.20 -12.78
N LEU A 74 -13.40 -5.08 -12.09
CA LEU A 74 -13.94 -3.78 -12.46
C LEU A 74 -13.24 -3.24 -13.70
N MET A 75 -14.04 -3.00 -14.74
CA MET A 75 -13.62 -2.46 -16.02
C MET A 75 -14.21 -1.07 -16.21
N ARG A 76 -13.47 -0.19 -16.90
CA ARG A 76 -13.97 1.14 -17.30
C ARG A 76 -14.33 1.13 -18.78
N CYS A 77 -15.57 1.49 -19.07
CA CYS A 77 -16.08 1.64 -20.43
C CYS A 77 -15.74 3.03 -21.00
N PRO A 78 -15.46 3.16 -22.31
CA PRO A 78 -15.31 4.46 -22.97
C PRO A 78 -16.50 5.42 -22.78
N CYS A 79 -17.70 4.92 -22.48
CA CYS A 79 -18.86 5.76 -22.14
C CYS A 79 -18.80 6.36 -20.72
N GLY A 80 -17.72 6.11 -19.96
CA GLY A 80 -17.50 6.65 -18.62
C GLY A 80 -17.92 5.74 -17.47
N ALA A 81 -18.72 4.70 -17.74
CA ALA A 81 -19.19 3.76 -16.73
C ALA A 81 -18.08 2.83 -16.23
N THR A 82 -18.09 2.53 -14.92
CA THR A 82 -17.33 1.43 -14.31
C THR A 82 -18.28 0.27 -14.05
N PHE A 83 -17.92 -0.94 -14.47
CA PHE A 83 -18.78 -2.11 -14.37
C PHE A 83 -17.99 -3.36 -14.01
N ASP A 84 -18.65 -4.36 -13.42
CA ASP A 84 -18.03 -5.64 -13.08
C ASP A 84 -18.08 -6.59 -14.28
N SER A 85 -16.91 -6.94 -14.83
CA SER A 85 -16.80 -7.89 -15.94
C SER A 85 -17.26 -9.31 -15.60
N HIS A 86 -17.36 -9.67 -14.31
CA HIS A 86 -17.93 -10.94 -13.89
C HIS A 86 -19.46 -10.94 -13.84
N ARG A 87 -20.11 -9.78 -13.99
CA ARG A 87 -21.57 -9.69 -14.13
C ARG A 87 -21.97 -9.67 -15.61
N PRO A 88 -22.61 -10.75 -16.12
CA PRO A 88 -22.92 -10.83 -17.56
C PRO A 88 -23.86 -9.73 -18.04
N ALA A 89 -24.84 -9.35 -17.22
CA ALA A 89 -25.81 -8.31 -17.55
C ALA A 89 -25.14 -6.93 -17.76
N GLU A 90 -24.17 -6.57 -16.92
CA GLU A 90 -23.42 -5.32 -17.06
C GLU A 90 -22.46 -5.39 -18.26
N SER A 91 -21.78 -6.51 -18.42
CA SER A 91 -20.84 -6.72 -19.53
C SER A 91 -21.54 -6.65 -20.89
N GLN A 92 -22.75 -7.19 -21.01
CA GLN A 92 -23.51 -7.18 -22.27
C GLN A 92 -23.85 -5.76 -22.74
N ILE A 93 -24.15 -4.85 -21.80
CA ILE A 93 -24.42 -3.43 -22.10
C ILE A 93 -23.17 -2.72 -22.62
N HIS A 94 -21.99 -3.02 -22.05
CA HIS A 94 -20.77 -2.26 -22.33
C HIS A 94 -19.87 -2.85 -23.43
N THR A 95 -20.04 -4.12 -23.77
CA THR A 95 -19.36 -4.80 -24.88
C THR A 95 -19.41 -4.02 -26.21
N PRO A 96 -20.58 -3.55 -26.72
CA PRO A 96 -20.63 -2.82 -27.98
C PRO A 96 -19.85 -1.49 -27.94
N HIS A 97 -19.84 -0.77 -26.80
CA HIS A 97 -19.08 0.47 -26.65
C HIS A 97 -17.57 0.23 -26.72
N ILE A 98 -17.09 -0.85 -26.09
CA ILE A 98 -15.68 -1.22 -26.10
C ILE A 98 -15.23 -1.59 -27.52
N TYR A 99 -16.00 -2.41 -28.23
CA TYR A 99 -15.67 -2.76 -29.62
C TYR A 99 -15.71 -1.57 -30.57
N ALA A 100 -16.68 -0.66 -30.41
CA ALA A 100 -16.74 0.57 -31.20
C ALA A 100 -15.50 1.46 -30.99
N ALA A 101 -15.04 1.60 -29.74
CA ALA A 101 -13.82 2.34 -29.42
C ALA A 101 -12.56 1.67 -29.98
N GLN A 102 -12.43 0.35 -29.84
CA GLN A 102 -11.30 -0.41 -30.41
C GLN A 102 -11.21 -0.24 -31.94
N LYS A 103 -12.36 -0.30 -32.63
CA LYS A 103 -12.44 -0.07 -34.08
C LYS A 103 -11.99 1.34 -34.46
N ARG A 104 -12.37 2.36 -33.70
CA ARG A 104 -11.93 3.74 -33.90
C ARG A 104 -10.43 3.89 -33.71
N ASP A 105 -9.89 3.27 -32.67
CA ASP A 105 -8.50 3.43 -32.25
C ASP A 105 -7.53 2.52 -33.03
N GLY A 106 -8.04 1.70 -33.96
CA GLY A 106 -7.24 0.77 -34.77
C GLY A 106 -6.61 -0.38 -33.96
N ILE A 107 -7.04 -0.57 -32.71
CA ILE A 107 -6.50 -1.60 -31.81
C ILE A 107 -7.18 -2.92 -32.15
N ARG A 108 -6.47 -3.78 -32.88
CA ARG A 108 -6.87 -5.18 -33.12
C ARG A 108 -6.24 -6.05 -32.04
N ARG A 109 -7.07 -6.72 -31.24
CA ARG A 109 -6.62 -7.87 -30.42
C ARG A 109 -6.70 -9.15 -31.22
#